data_AF-A0A956E2M4-F1
#
_entry.id   AF-A0A956E2M4-F1
#
_cell.length_a   1.000
_cell.length_b   1.000
_cell.length_c   1.000
_cell.angle_alpha   90.00
_cell.angle_beta   90.00
_cell.angle_gamma   90.00
#
_symmetry.space_group_name_H-M   'P 1'
#
loop_
_entity.id
_entity.type
_entity.pdbx_description
1 polymer ?
#
loop_
_entity_poly.entity_id
_entity_poly.type
_entity_poly.pdbx_seq_one_letter_code
_entity_poly.pdbx_strand_id
1 'polypeptide(L)'
;MLADAFPLPEPGDPEELSWALQTAHSMWSQGDAREAVRWLQRAALTATEIGLNQRGQAIAQLATQLRASTRSQPAPAPAPQPGPAPQPGPAPQLGPAPQPSEPLARTHVSPGVAPAAPLATGTSASARAASADPSTSPAQPSVPVTQPRKALRVCFARNHDGSLLVVPLADGEPSRAGMAEGLLVELQPGSL
;
A
#
# COMPACT_ATOMS: atom_id res chain seq x y z
N MET A 1 -29.02 0.94 -8.55
CA MET A 1 -27.86 0.63 -9.42
C MET A 1 -26.89 1.79 -9.30
N LEU A 2 -25.68 1.57 -8.77
CA LEU A 2 -24.69 2.64 -8.49
C LEU A 2 -23.30 2.33 -9.08
N ALA A 3 -23.19 1.29 -9.91
CA ALA A 3 -21.92 0.82 -10.47
C ALA A 3 -21.52 1.51 -11.79
N ASP A 4 -22.37 2.41 -12.31
CA ASP A 4 -22.33 2.90 -13.70
C ASP A 4 -21.32 4.03 -13.95
N ALA A 5 -20.84 4.67 -12.88
CA ALA A 5 -19.98 5.85 -12.93
C ALA A 5 -18.66 5.66 -12.17
N PHE A 6 -17.89 4.62 -12.54
CA PHE A 6 -16.47 4.58 -12.19
C PHE A 6 -15.75 5.70 -12.96
N PRO A 7 -14.90 6.54 -12.34
CA PRO A 7 -14.27 7.66 -13.04
C PRO A 7 -13.25 7.17 -14.07
N LEU A 8 -13.54 7.40 -15.36
CA LEU A 8 -12.57 7.21 -16.44
C LEU A 8 -11.54 8.36 -16.44
N PRO A 9 -10.31 8.11 -16.90
CA PRO A 9 -9.33 9.17 -17.14
C PRO A 9 -9.77 10.07 -18.29
N GLU A 10 -9.56 11.37 -18.13
CA GLU A 10 -9.78 12.38 -19.18
C GLU A 10 -8.48 12.61 -19.96
N PRO A 11 -8.53 13.01 -21.26
CA PRO A 11 -7.33 13.19 -22.08
C PRO A 11 -6.44 14.39 -21.68
N GLY A 12 -6.74 15.05 -20.56
CA GLY A 12 -5.92 16.07 -19.91
C GLY A 12 -5.49 15.72 -18.47
N ASP A 13 -5.86 14.53 -17.94
CA ASP A 13 -5.29 14.03 -16.70
C ASP A 13 -3.80 13.65 -16.92
N PRO A 14 -2.90 13.85 -15.95
CA PRO A 14 -1.50 13.42 -16.08
C PRO A 14 -1.40 11.89 -16.12
N GLU A 15 -0.25 11.39 -16.59
CA GLU A 15 0.00 9.95 -16.77
C GLU A 15 -0.18 9.14 -15.47
N GLU A 16 0.34 9.62 -14.33
CA GLU A 16 0.17 8.92 -13.04
C GLU A 16 -1.30 8.87 -12.58
N LEU A 17 -2.08 9.93 -12.81
CA LEU A 17 -3.50 9.94 -12.49
C LEU A 17 -4.27 8.97 -13.40
N SER A 18 -3.96 8.98 -14.69
CA SER A 18 -4.56 8.09 -15.68
C SER A 18 -4.28 6.62 -15.38
N TRP A 19 -3.02 6.30 -15.04
CA TRP A 19 -2.59 4.96 -14.62
C TRP A 19 -3.24 4.53 -13.29
N ALA A 20 -3.35 5.42 -12.31
CA ALA A 20 -4.02 5.13 -11.04
C ALA A 20 -5.51 4.84 -11.24
N LEU A 21 -6.22 5.62 -12.07
CA LEU A 21 -7.63 5.40 -12.42
C LEU A 21 -7.82 4.08 -13.19
N GLN A 22 -6.96 3.79 -14.17
CA GLN A 22 -7.02 2.54 -14.95
C GLN A 22 -6.73 1.30 -14.08
N THR A 23 -5.79 1.40 -13.14
CA THR A 23 -5.49 0.36 -12.17
C THR A 23 -6.67 0.17 -11.21
N ALA A 24 -7.29 1.26 -10.74
CA ALA A 24 -8.47 1.20 -9.88
C ALA A 24 -9.67 0.53 -10.57
N HIS A 25 -9.92 0.86 -11.84
CA HIS A 25 -10.97 0.23 -12.66
C HIS A 25 -10.72 -1.26 -12.88
N SER A 26 -9.46 -1.66 -13.08
CA SER A 26 -9.06 -3.06 -13.24
C SER A 26 -9.35 -3.86 -11.96
N MET A 27 -8.92 -3.35 -10.80
CA MET A 27 -9.20 -3.94 -9.49
C MET A 27 -10.71 -4.03 -9.21
N TRP A 28 -11.49 -3.01 -9.57
CA TRP A 28 -12.94 -3.02 -9.44
C TRP A 28 -13.58 -4.12 -10.30
N SER A 29 -13.11 -4.28 -11.53
CA SER A 29 -13.57 -5.30 -12.49
C SER A 29 -13.22 -6.73 -12.05
N GLN A 30 -12.17 -6.89 -11.25
CA GLN A 30 -11.77 -8.17 -10.65
C GLN A 30 -12.59 -8.53 -9.39
N GLY A 31 -13.36 -7.59 -8.84
CA GLY A 31 -14.09 -7.74 -7.58
C GLY A 31 -13.30 -7.29 -6.34
N ASP A 32 -12.04 -6.88 -6.50
CA ASP A 32 -11.17 -6.32 -5.47
C ASP A 32 -11.53 -4.85 -5.17
N ALA A 33 -12.80 -4.63 -4.84
CA ALA A 33 -13.40 -3.32 -4.61
C ALA A 33 -12.74 -2.54 -3.46
N ARG A 34 -12.09 -3.22 -2.51
CA ARG A 34 -11.26 -2.60 -1.46
C ARG A 34 -9.97 -2.01 -2.04
N GLU A 35 -9.38 -2.66 -3.04
CA GLU A 35 -8.15 -2.21 -3.69
C GLU A 35 -8.43 -1.07 -4.67
N ALA A 36 -9.51 -1.18 -5.43
CA ALA A 36 -10.02 -0.09 -6.27
C ALA A 36 -10.19 1.21 -5.47
N VAL A 37 -10.75 1.15 -4.25
CA VAL A 37 -10.88 2.32 -3.36
C VAL A 37 -9.52 2.85 -2.89
N ARG A 38 -8.50 1.99 -2.67
CA ARG A 38 -7.13 2.46 -2.36
C ARG A 38 -6.51 3.21 -3.55
N TRP A 39 -6.66 2.67 -4.76
CA TRP A 39 -6.16 3.33 -5.98
C TRP A 39 -6.90 4.64 -6.30
N LEU A 40 -8.22 4.72 -6.08
CA LEU A 40 -8.96 5.99 -6.19
C LEU A 40 -8.51 7.03 -5.14
N GLN A 41 -8.16 6.61 -3.92
CA GLN A 41 -7.62 7.53 -2.91
C GLN A 41 -6.23 8.06 -3.31
N ARG A 42 -5.38 7.23 -3.92
CA ARG A 42 -4.11 7.69 -4.51
C ARG A 42 -4.35 8.65 -5.67
N ALA A 43 -5.24 8.30 -6.60
CA ALA A 43 -5.62 9.15 -7.72
C ALA A 43 -6.10 10.55 -7.25
N ALA A 44 -6.95 10.60 -6.22
CA ALA A 44 -7.40 11.86 -5.63
C ALA A 44 -6.23 12.70 -5.07
N LEU A 45 -5.24 12.06 -4.42
CA LEU A 45 -4.06 12.74 -3.88
C LEU A 45 -3.19 13.31 -5.01
N THR A 46 -2.78 12.48 -5.98
CA THR A 46 -1.99 12.90 -7.15
C THR A 46 -2.66 14.07 -7.89
N ALA A 47 -3.99 14.03 -8.04
CA ALA A 47 -4.76 15.12 -8.64
C ALA A 47 -4.68 16.43 -7.82
N THR A 48 -4.70 16.37 -6.49
CA THR A 48 -4.50 17.57 -5.66
C THR A 48 -3.05 18.07 -5.68
N GLU A 49 -2.06 17.18 -5.69
CA GLU A 49 -0.63 17.54 -5.70
C GLU A 49 -0.23 18.27 -6.99
N ILE A 50 -0.81 17.89 -8.14
CA ILE A 50 -0.60 18.61 -9.41
C ILE A 50 -1.59 19.77 -9.66
N GLY A 51 -2.37 20.16 -8.63
CA GLY A 51 -3.23 21.34 -8.68
C GLY A 51 -4.64 21.15 -9.27
N LEU A 52 -5.01 19.95 -9.74
CA LEU A 52 -6.36 19.60 -10.21
C LEU A 52 -7.35 19.39 -9.04
N ASN A 53 -7.44 20.39 -8.15
CA ASN A 53 -8.17 20.34 -6.88
C ASN A 53 -9.63 19.87 -7.03
N GLN A 54 -10.36 20.37 -8.03
CA GLN A 54 -11.75 19.98 -8.31
C GLN A 54 -11.86 18.48 -8.70
N ARG A 55 -10.99 18.01 -9.61
CA ARG A 55 -10.90 16.61 -10.05
C ARG A 55 -10.57 15.69 -8.86
N GLY A 56 -9.58 16.07 -8.05
CA GLY A 56 -9.20 15.35 -6.83
C GLY A 56 -10.31 15.23 -5.80
N GLN A 57 -11.05 16.31 -5.53
CA GLN A 57 -12.22 16.28 -4.65
C GLN A 57 -13.34 15.37 -5.19
N ALA A 58 -13.64 15.40 -6.48
CA ALA A 58 -14.65 14.53 -7.09
C ALA A 58 -14.27 13.04 -6.95
N ILE A 59 -13.01 12.69 -7.22
CA ILE A 59 -12.49 11.31 -7.06
C ILE A 59 -12.53 10.89 -5.57
N ALA A 60 -12.18 11.77 -4.63
CA ALA A 60 -12.24 11.50 -3.20
C ALA A 60 -13.68 11.25 -2.68
N GLN A 61 -14.66 11.99 -3.19
CA GLN A 61 -16.08 11.78 -2.87
C GLN A 61 -16.58 10.44 -3.44
N LEU A 62 -16.23 10.10 -4.68
CA LEU A 62 -16.55 8.80 -5.28
C LEU A 62 -15.91 7.64 -4.50
N ALA A 63 -14.63 7.74 -4.15
CA ALA A 63 -13.93 6.76 -3.31
C ALA A 63 -14.61 6.57 -1.94
N THR A 64 -15.16 7.63 -1.37
CA THR A 64 -15.88 7.60 -0.08
C THR A 64 -17.25 6.91 -0.22
N GLN A 65 -17.99 7.18 -1.28
CA GLN A 65 -19.26 6.48 -1.57
C GLN A 65 -19.04 5.00 -1.83
N LEU A 66 -18.04 4.64 -2.65
CA LEU A 66 -17.67 3.24 -2.92
C LEU A 66 -17.17 2.53 -1.65
N ARG A 67 -16.45 3.22 -0.76
CA ARG A 67 -16.06 2.70 0.57
C ARG A 67 -17.26 2.47 1.49
N ALA A 68 -18.29 3.30 1.41
CA ALA A 68 -19.54 3.09 2.16
C ALA A 68 -20.29 1.86 1.63
N SER A 69 -20.45 1.74 0.30
CA SER A 69 -21.13 0.60 -0.34
C SER A 69 -20.42 -0.74 -0.07
N THR A 70 -19.09 -0.78 -0.19
CA THR A 70 -18.29 -2.00 0.04
C THR A 70 -18.22 -2.43 1.51
N ARG A 71 -18.53 -1.53 2.47
CA ARG A 71 -18.56 -1.86 3.90
C ARG A 71 -19.72 -2.78 4.28
N SER A 72 -20.77 -2.85 3.45
CA SER A 72 -21.90 -3.77 3.62
C SER A 72 -21.62 -5.19 3.10
N GLN A 73 -20.51 -5.41 2.38
CA GLN A 73 -20.13 -6.74 1.91
C GLN A 73 -19.50 -7.54 3.08
N PRO A 74 -20.03 -8.73 3.42
CA PRO A 74 -19.41 -9.61 4.41
C PRO A 74 -17.95 -9.88 4.04
N ALA A 75 -17.08 -10.00 5.04
CA ALA A 75 -15.74 -10.49 4.78
C ALA A 75 -15.84 -11.91 4.17
N PRO A 76 -15.10 -12.23 3.10
CA PRO A 76 -15.02 -13.61 2.64
C PRO A 76 -14.53 -14.48 3.81
N ALA A 77 -15.18 -15.62 4.01
CA ALA A 77 -14.79 -16.54 5.08
C ALA A 77 -13.29 -16.91 4.90
N PRO A 78 -12.50 -16.98 5.99
CA PRO A 78 -11.11 -17.37 5.88
C PRO A 78 -11.04 -18.74 5.21
N ALA A 79 -10.25 -18.83 4.13
CA ALA A 79 -10.04 -20.09 3.43
C ALA A 79 -9.54 -21.14 4.42
N PRO A 80 -10.03 -22.40 4.36
CA PRO A 80 -9.59 -23.45 5.25
C PRO A 80 -8.07 -23.57 5.13
N GLN A 81 -7.36 -23.39 6.25
CA GLN A 81 -5.91 -23.46 6.26
C GLN A 81 -5.49 -24.85 5.76
N PRO A 82 -4.50 -24.95 4.84
CA PRO A 82 -3.90 -26.22 4.51
C PRO A 82 -3.45 -26.91 5.80
N GLY A 83 -3.90 -28.16 6.00
CA GLY A 83 -3.49 -28.95 7.16
C GLY A 83 -1.97 -29.06 7.23
N PRO A 84 -1.38 -29.23 8.43
CA PRO A 84 0.07 -29.37 8.57
C PRO A 84 0.56 -30.50 7.67
N ALA A 85 1.52 -30.17 6.79
CA ALA A 85 2.08 -31.15 5.86
C ALA A 85 2.68 -32.33 6.65
N PRO A 86 2.49 -33.58 6.20
CA PRO A 86 3.04 -34.73 6.88
C PRO A 86 4.56 -34.59 6.99
N GLN A 87 5.10 -34.70 8.21
CA GLN A 87 6.54 -34.59 8.42
C GLN A 87 7.27 -35.68 7.62
N PRO A 88 8.39 -35.36 6.93
CA PRO A 88 9.23 -36.38 6.33
C PRO A 88 9.64 -37.41 7.39
N GLY A 89 9.43 -38.70 7.09
CA GLY A 89 9.90 -39.77 7.96
C GLY A 89 11.43 -39.76 8.11
N PRO A 90 11.97 -40.30 9.21
CA PRO A 90 13.41 -40.33 9.43
C PRO A 90 14.10 -41.08 8.29
N ALA A 91 15.12 -40.44 7.69
CA ALA A 91 15.88 -41.05 6.61
C ALA A 91 16.60 -42.33 7.07
N PRO A 92 16.59 -43.41 6.27
CA PRO A 92 17.30 -44.64 6.63
C PRO A 92 18.79 -44.37 6.69
N GLN A 93 19.44 -44.77 7.80
CA GLN A 93 20.89 -44.67 7.94
C GLN A 93 21.56 -45.62 6.96
N LEU A 94 22.27 -45.07 5.97
CA LEU A 94 23.11 -45.86 5.07
C LEU A 94 24.26 -46.49 5.87
N GLY A 95 24.45 -47.80 5.68
CA GLY A 95 25.50 -48.57 6.35
C GLY A 95 26.93 -48.19 5.88
N PRO A 96 27.97 -48.71 6.54
CA PRO A 96 29.36 -48.42 6.20
C PRO A 96 29.70 -48.87 4.77
N ALA A 97 30.37 -47.99 4.02
CA ALA A 97 30.75 -48.25 2.64
C ALA A 97 31.90 -49.28 2.55
N PRO A 98 31.82 -50.26 1.62
CA PRO A 98 32.96 -51.14 1.32
C PRO A 98 34.08 -50.39 0.59
N GLN A 99 35.30 -50.90 0.71
CA GLN A 99 36.53 -50.26 0.24
C GLN A 99 36.76 -50.37 -1.29
N PRO A 100 37.57 -49.47 -1.88
CA PRO A 100 37.78 -49.43 -3.33
C PRO A 100 38.55 -50.64 -3.87
N SER A 101 38.33 -50.95 -5.15
CA SER A 101 39.10 -51.95 -5.90
C SER A 101 39.51 -51.39 -7.27
N GLU A 102 40.77 -51.00 -7.36
CA GLU A 102 41.51 -50.77 -8.60
C GLU A 102 42.28 -52.05 -9.00
N PRO A 103 42.86 -52.16 -10.21
CA PRO A 103 42.56 -51.48 -11.47
C PRO A 103 42.40 -52.49 -12.65
N LEU A 104 42.15 -52.02 -13.88
CA LEU A 104 43.07 -52.26 -15.03
C LEU A 104 42.64 -51.52 -16.32
N ALA A 105 43.64 -51.05 -17.09
CA ALA A 105 43.77 -51.05 -18.56
C ALA A 105 42.51 -51.28 -19.44
N ARG A 106 42.21 -50.54 -20.54
CA ARG A 106 42.93 -49.66 -21.51
C ARG A 106 41.83 -49.10 -22.49
N THR A 107 41.97 -48.15 -23.44
CA THR A 107 42.94 -47.14 -23.89
C THR A 107 42.25 -46.27 -24.98
N HIS A 108 42.69 -45.01 -25.21
CA HIS A 108 42.43 -44.09 -26.36
C HIS A 108 40.96 -43.74 -26.74
N VAL A 109 40.60 -42.60 -27.34
CA VAL A 109 41.33 -41.53 -28.08
C VAL A 109 40.85 -40.11 -27.71
N SER A 110 41.64 -39.09 -28.08
CA SER A 110 41.25 -37.67 -28.25
C SER A 110 41.85 -37.19 -29.59
N PRO A 111 41.20 -36.29 -30.38
CA PRO A 111 41.03 -34.85 -30.06
C PRO A 111 39.60 -34.34 -30.37
N GLY A 112 39.21 -33.06 -30.22
CA GLY A 112 39.88 -31.83 -29.75
C GLY A 112 39.02 -30.58 -30.02
N VAL A 113 39.65 -29.40 -30.08
CA VAL A 113 39.07 -28.06 -30.41
C VAL A 113 38.22 -27.38 -29.31
N ALA A 114 38.87 -26.45 -28.62
CA ALA A 114 38.32 -25.14 -28.22
C ALA A 114 39.04 -24.06 -29.07
N PRO A 115 38.81 -22.73 -28.96
CA PRO A 115 37.87 -22.00 -28.09
C PRO A 115 37.03 -20.92 -28.83
N ALA A 116 36.20 -20.17 -28.09
CA ALA A 116 35.95 -18.73 -28.35
C ALA A 116 35.31 -18.04 -27.14
N ALA A 117 35.84 -16.88 -26.75
CA ALA A 117 35.12 -15.85 -26.01
C ALA A 117 34.77 -14.70 -26.99
N PRO A 118 34.00 -13.70 -26.55
CA PRO A 118 34.59 -12.36 -26.65
C PRO A 118 34.40 -11.50 -25.39
N LEU A 119 35.27 -10.48 -25.26
CA LEU A 119 35.20 -9.44 -24.24
C LEU A 119 34.57 -8.17 -24.82
N ALA A 120 33.78 -7.46 -24.00
CA ALA A 120 33.69 -6.00 -23.98
C ALA A 120 33.29 -5.59 -22.54
N THR A 121 33.97 -4.72 -21.77
CA THR A 121 34.86 -3.57 -22.02
C THR A 121 34.12 -2.25 -22.26
N GLY A 122 34.31 -1.29 -21.34
CA GLY A 122 33.77 0.07 -21.39
C GLY A 122 32.56 0.26 -20.47
N THR A 123 32.39 1.38 -19.75
CA THR A 123 33.25 2.58 -19.64
C THR A 123 33.08 3.25 -18.28
N SER A 124 34.20 3.62 -17.63
CA SER A 124 34.19 4.54 -16.49
C SER A 124 34.17 5.98 -16.96
N ALA A 125 33.30 6.80 -16.39
CA ALA A 125 33.35 8.26 -16.50
C ALA A 125 33.32 8.87 -15.08
N SER A 126 34.37 9.60 -14.72
CA SER A 126 34.50 10.28 -13.42
C SER A 126 34.68 11.78 -13.65
N ALA A 127 33.85 12.60 -13.02
CA ALA A 127 33.91 14.06 -13.15
C ALA A 127 33.45 14.79 -11.88
N ARG A 128 34.44 15.20 -11.08
CA ARG A 128 34.54 16.46 -10.31
C ARG A 128 33.27 17.08 -9.69
N ALA A 129 33.32 17.07 -8.36
CA ALA A 129 32.94 18.14 -7.45
C ALA A 129 32.73 19.56 -8.04
N ALA A 130 31.70 20.23 -7.52
CA ALA A 130 31.62 21.68 -7.40
C ALA A 130 30.97 22.02 -6.04
N SER A 131 31.62 22.88 -5.24
CA SER A 131 31.04 23.42 -4.01
C SER A 131 30.17 24.63 -4.34
N ALA A 132 28.95 24.69 -3.80
CA ALA A 132 28.13 25.90 -3.82
C ALA A 132 27.28 25.95 -2.54
N ASP A 133 27.52 26.96 -1.71
CA ASP A 133 26.61 27.37 -0.64
C ASP A 133 25.51 28.26 -1.24
N PRO A 134 24.25 28.02 -0.90
CA PRO A 134 23.25 29.08 -0.91
C PRO A 134 22.61 29.19 0.47
N SER A 135 23.19 30.04 1.32
CA SER A 135 22.61 30.58 2.56
C SER A 135 21.33 31.39 2.30
N THR A 136 20.30 30.71 1.79
CA THR A 136 18.96 31.25 1.52
C THR A 136 18.14 31.07 2.78
N SER A 137 17.97 32.15 3.55
CA SER A 137 17.12 32.14 4.72
C SER A 137 15.67 31.80 4.31
N PRO A 138 15.07 30.70 4.78
CA PRO A 138 13.68 30.41 4.47
C PRO A 138 12.81 31.43 5.19
N ALA A 139 12.12 32.27 4.42
CA ALA A 139 11.15 33.22 4.97
C ALA A 139 10.15 32.46 5.85
N GLN A 140 10.05 32.82 7.13
CA GLN A 140 9.17 32.14 8.06
C GLN A 140 7.73 32.14 7.50
N PRO A 141 7.10 30.98 7.23
CA PRO A 141 5.69 30.97 6.92
C PRO A 141 4.96 31.53 8.13
N SER A 142 4.18 32.60 7.92
CA SER A 142 3.37 33.19 8.98
C SER A 142 2.37 32.15 9.46
N VAL A 143 2.63 31.56 10.64
CA VAL A 143 1.77 30.51 11.19
C VAL A 143 0.35 31.04 11.29
N PRO A 144 -0.65 30.42 10.62
CA PRO A 144 -2.02 30.87 10.74
C PRO A 144 -2.43 30.69 12.20
N VAL A 145 -2.93 31.76 12.83
CA VAL A 145 -3.38 31.70 14.22
C VAL A 145 -4.56 30.73 14.30
N THR A 146 -4.29 29.51 14.77
CA THR A 146 -5.28 28.45 14.88
C THR A 146 -6.39 28.90 15.82
N GLN A 147 -7.53 29.29 15.25
CA GLN A 147 -8.72 29.62 16.02
C GLN A 147 -9.06 28.44 16.95
N PRO A 148 -9.49 28.70 18.20
CA PRO A 148 -9.68 27.66 19.21
C PRO A 148 -10.85 26.75 18.83
N ARG A 149 -10.56 25.67 18.10
CA ARG A 149 -11.53 24.63 17.77
C ARG A 149 -12.00 23.95 19.05
N LYS A 150 -13.31 23.94 19.28
CA LYS A 150 -13.91 23.29 20.44
C LYS A 150 -13.78 21.78 20.28
N ALA A 151 -12.89 21.18 21.05
CA ALA A 151 -12.65 19.74 21.09
C ALA A 151 -13.14 19.18 22.42
N LEU A 152 -13.94 18.11 22.36
CA LEU A 152 -14.49 17.40 23.52
C LEU A 152 -13.89 15.99 23.57
N ARG A 153 -13.32 15.59 24.71
CA ARG A 153 -13.01 14.17 24.96
C ARG A 153 -14.34 13.39 25.03
N VAL A 154 -14.41 12.27 24.33
CA VAL A 154 -15.58 11.40 24.29
C VAL A 154 -15.16 9.94 24.39
N CYS A 155 -15.92 9.16 25.16
CA CYS A 155 -15.96 7.71 25.00
C CYS A 155 -16.97 7.37 23.90
N PHE A 156 -16.66 6.42 23.03
CA PHE A 156 -17.61 5.90 22.05
C PHE A 156 -17.57 4.38 21.94
N ALA A 157 -18.73 3.79 21.69
CA ALA A 157 -18.91 2.36 21.47
C ALA A 157 -19.96 2.14 20.38
N ARG A 158 -19.90 0.98 19.72
CA ARG A 158 -20.87 0.60 18.70
C ARG A 158 -21.82 -0.45 19.27
N ASN A 159 -23.11 -0.16 19.25
CA ASN A 159 -24.15 -1.09 19.67
C ASN A 159 -24.26 -2.25 18.67
N HIS A 160 -24.88 -3.36 19.08
CA HIS A 160 -25.15 -4.54 18.24
C HIS A 160 -26.04 -4.20 17.02
N ASP A 161 -26.93 -3.23 17.18
CA ASP A 161 -27.73 -2.57 16.12
C ASP A 161 -26.87 -1.82 15.08
N GLY A 162 -25.61 -1.51 15.40
CA GLY A 162 -24.69 -0.77 14.53
C GLY A 162 -24.69 0.74 14.77
N SER A 163 -25.66 1.28 15.51
CA SER A 163 -25.65 2.65 16.03
C SER A 163 -24.45 2.94 16.95
N LEU A 164 -24.01 4.19 17.01
CA LEU A 164 -22.92 4.66 17.87
C LEU A 164 -23.47 5.29 19.16
N LEU A 165 -23.04 4.78 20.31
CA LEU A 165 -23.15 5.46 21.59
C LEU A 165 -21.94 6.37 21.76
N VAL A 166 -22.15 7.64 22.06
CA VAL A 166 -21.10 8.63 22.36
C VAL A 166 -21.41 9.28 23.70
N VAL A 167 -20.43 9.31 24.59
CA VAL A 167 -20.54 9.84 25.96
C VAL A 167 -19.45 10.89 26.16
N PRO A 168 -19.78 12.15 26.50
CA PRO A 168 -18.77 13.16 26.82
C PRO A 168 -18.01 12.76 28.09
N LEU A 169 -16.69 12.92 28.04
CA LEU A 169 -15.77 12.57 29.12
C LEU A 169 -15.18 13.86 29.69
N ALA A 170 -15.25 14.04 31.02
CA ALA A 170 -14.67 15.20 31.67
C ALA A 170 -13.13 15.17 31.62
N ASP A 171 -12.49 16.31 31.90
CA ASP A 171 -11.04 16.31 32.06
C ASP A 171 -10.66 15.47 33.30
N GLY A 172 -9.59 14.68 33.17
CA GLY A 172 -9.18 13.70 34.19
C GLY A 172 -10.06 12.45 34.33
N GLU A 173 -11.26 12.36 33.74
CA GLU A 173 -12.03 11.10 33.77
C GLU A 173 -11.34 10.00 32.91
N PRO A 174 -11.28 8.75 33.40
CA PRO A 174 -10.76 7.61 32.67
C PRO A 174 -11.78 7.05 31.68
N SER A 175 -11.32 6.54 30.52
CA SER A 175 -12.20 5.88 29.56
C SER A 175 -12.89 4.64 30.16
N ARG A 176 -14.16 4.45 29.84
CA ARG A 176 -14.96 3.33 30.36
C ARG A 176 -14.54 2.01 29.70
N ALA A 177 -14.43 0.95 30.49
CA ALA A 177 -14.04 -0.37 30.00
C ALA A 177 -14.95 -0.83 28.85
N GLY A 178 -14.34 -1.21 27.72
CA GLY A 178 -15.05 -1.60 26.49
C GLY A 178 -15.45 -0.45 25.56
N MET A 179 -15.15 0.82 25.90
CA MET A 179 -15.33 1.97 25.03
C MET A 179 -14.00 2.49 24.48
N ALA A 180 -13.99 2.97 23.24
CA ALA A 180 -12.86 3.67 22.66
C ALA A 180 -12.88 5.14 23.09
N GLU A 181 -11.72 5.75 23.35
CA GLU A 181 -11.62 7.20 23.58
C GLU A 181 -11.32 7.92 22.26
N GLY A 182 -11.84 9.14 22.10
CA GLY A 182 -11.50 10.04 21.01
C GLY A 182 -11.80 11.50 21.32
N LEU A 183 -11.48 12.38 20.38
CA LEU A 183 -11.81 13.79 20.41
C LEU A 183 -12.88 14.10 19.37
N LEU A 184 -14.05 14.58 19.82
CA LEU A 184 -15.07 15.15 18.95
C LEU A 184 -14.75 16.64 18.74
N VAL A 185 -14.48 17.04 17.51
CA VAL A 185 -14.12 18.42 17.16
C VAL A 185 -15.27 19.07 16.41
N GLU A 186 -15.74 20.21 16.90
CA GLU A 186 -16.77 21.01 16.23
C GLU A 186 -16.18 21.69 14.98
N LEU A 187 -16.68 21.32 13.80
CA LEU A 187 -16.37 21.98 12.53
C LEU A 187 -17.37 23.11 12.31
N GLN A 188 -16.90 24.35 12.23
CA GLN A 188 -17.80 25.49 11.97
C GLN A 188 -18.30 25.48 10.51
N PRO A 189 -19.60 25.74 10.27
CA PRO A 189 -20.14 25.88 8.92
C PRO A 189 -19.51 27.10 8.24
N GLY A 190 -18.80 26.88 7.13
CA GLY A 190 -18.04 27.91 6.41
C GLY A 190 -16.51 27.76 6.47
N SER A 191 -15.98 26.63 6.97
CA SER A 191 -14.54 26.27 6.92
C SER A 191 -14.24 25.17 5.88
N LEU A 192 -14.90 25.21 4.73
CA LEU A 192 -14.72 24.34 3.55
C LEU A 192 -14.68 25.20 2.29
#